data_AF-A0A4Q9LQ71-F1
#
_entry.id   AF-A0A4Q9LQ71-F1
#
_cell.length_a   1.000
_cell.length_b   1.000
_cell.length_c   1.000
_cell.angle_alpha   90.00
_cell.angle_beta   90.00
_cell.angle_gamma   90.00
#
_symmetry.space_group_name_H-M   'P 1'
#
loop_
_entity.id
_entity.type
_entity.pdbx_description
1 polymer ?
#
loop_
_entity_poly.entity_id
_entity_poly.type
_entity_poly.pdbx_seq_one_letter_code
_entity_poly.pdbx_strand_id
1 'polypeptide(L)'
;MDKKLIKDVWLWSQLSFAFLYTLSILRIFIKIPILSNLPCFSLCLLLSISYIMTMSKKILTSEITSIVSETNFYCLIVLLSFPSKILLLPFYVSSIFNLVDFVVTNKRQYHKYFFYETCKNIIIKRDIFIFSVYLLDVVGIFVASVGMLFRISNVMTVIGYCGVVRQEYLRSEKMKIIISDFFKLLDSKVDKMPEIVKQWYVYSRDSKVKEIKTE
;
A
#
# COMPACT_ATOMS: atom_id res chain seq x y z
N MET A 1 -18.37 -20.43 0.68
CA MET A 1 -17.57 -20.29 -0.55
C MET A 1 -16.37 -21.23 -0.44
N ASP A 2 -16.08 -22.01 -1.48
CA ASP A 2 -14.98 -22.99 -1.47
C ASP A 2 -13.64 -22.27 -1.30
N LYS A 3 -12.86 -22.66 -0.28
CA LYS A 3 -11.54 -22.07 0.04
C LYS A 3 -10.59 -22.10 -1.15
N LYS A 4 -10.68 -23.13 -2.00
CA LYS A 4 -9.86 -23.26 -3.20
C LYS A 4 -10.21 -22.16 -4.21
N LEU A 5 -11.50 -21.95 -4.47
CA LEU A 5 -11.98 -20.89 -5.36
C LEU A 5 -11.55 -19.49 -4.89
N ILE A 6 -11.63 -19.21 -3.57
CA ILE A 6 -11.18 -17.91 -3.02
C ILE A 6 -9.69 -17.69 -3.33
N LYS A 7 -8.87 -18.72 -3.08
CA LYS A 7 -7.42 -18.67 -3.30
C LYS A 7 -7.09 -18.46 -4.78
N ASP A 8 -7.79 -19.16 -5.68
CA ASP A 8 -7.57 -19.05 -7.12
C ASP A 8 -7.97 -17.66 -7.63
N VAL A 9 -9.13 -17.13 -7.23
CA VAL A 9 -9.58 -15.78 -7.61
C VAL A 9 -8.61 -14.71 -7.08
N TRP A 10 -8.17 -14.84 -5.83
CA TRP A 10 -7.17 -13.95 -5.25
C TRP A 10 -5.87 -13.98 -6.06
N LEU A 11 -5.35 -15.17 -6.39
CA LEU A 11 -4.10 -15.33 -7.13
C LEU A 11 -4.20 -14.72 -8.53
N TRP A 12 -5.25 -15.05 -9.28
CA TRP A 12 -5.45 -14.53 -10.64
C TRP A 12 -5.64 -13.02 -10.64
N SER A 13 -6.28 -12.46 -9.62
CA SER A 13 -6.44 -11.01 -9.47
C SER A 13 -5.10 -10.31 -9.23
N GLN A 14 -4.27 -10.85 -8.32
CA GLN A 14 -2.93 -10.34 -8.03
C GLN A 14 -2.01 -10.44 -9.26
N LEU A 15 -2.03 -11.58 -9.95
CA LEU A 15 -1.23 -11.81 -11.15
C LEU A 15 -1.64 -10.87 -12.29
N SER A 16 -2.95 -10.76 -12.55
CA SER A 16 -3.49 -9.88 -13.60
C SER A 16 -3.16 -8.42 -13.32
N PHE A 17 -3.32 -7.97 -12.06
CA PHE A 17 -2.95 -6.62 -11.68
C PHE A 17 -1.45 -6.37 -11.86
N ALA A 18 -0.58 -7.26 -11.35
CA ALA A 18 0.86 -7.10 -11.48
C ALA A 18 1.29 -7.05 -12.96
N PHE A 19 0.73 -7.92 -13.80
CA PHE A 19 0.98 -7.93 -15.24
C PHE A 19 0.56 -6.62 -15.91
N LEU A 20 -0.68 -6.19 -15.70
CA LEU A 20 -1.24 -4.98 -16.30
C LEU A 20 -0.57 -3.69 -15.81
N TYR A 21 -0.16 -3.66 -14.53
CA TYR A 21 0.59 -2.54 -13.97
C TYR A 21 2.01 -2.49 -14.54
N THR A 22 2.69 -3.64 -14.65
CA THR A 22 4.01 -3.73 -15.31
C THR A 22 3.95 -3.21 -16.74
N LEU A 23 2.93 -3.62 -17.51
CA LEU A 23 2.69 -3.10 -18.86
C LEU A 23 2.46 -1.57 -18.88
N SER A 24 1.76 -1.05 -17.87
CA SER A 24 1.55 0.40 -17.71
C SER A 24 2.86 1.15 -17.45
N ILE A 25 3.80 0.57 -16.69
CA ILE A 25 5.15 1.14 -16.47
C ILE A 25 5.98 1.06 -17.75
N LEU A 26 6.03 -0.11 -18.40
CA LEU A 26 6.83 -0.32 -19.62
C LEU A 26 6.43 0.65 -20.74
N ARG A 27 5.16 1.05 -20.78
CA ARG A 27 4.66 2.05 -21.72
C ARG A 27 5.34 3.43 -21.59
N ILE A 28 5.83 3.78 -20.40
CA ILE A 28 6.58 5.04 -20.20
C ILE A 28 7.81 5.05 -21.12
N PHE A 29 8.40 3.88 -21.37
CA PHE A 29 9.59 3.72 -22.20
C PHE A 29 9.27 3.33 -23.65
N ILE A 30 8.19 2.57 -23.88
CA ILE A 30 7.85 2.00 -25.20
C ILE A 30 6.44 2.42 -25.61
N LYS A 31 6.30 3.12 -26.74
CA LYS A 31 4.99 3.45 -27.32
C LYS A 31 4.36 2.23 -27.98
N ILE A 32 3.57 1.47 -27.22
CA ILE A 32 2.76 0.35 -27.76
C ILE A 32 1.33 0.86 -28.06
N PRO A 33 0.88 0.88 -29.34
CA PRO A 33 -0.38 1.50 -29.75
C PRO A 33 -1.63 0.79 -29.19
N ILE A 34 -1.61 -0.55 -29.11
CA ILE A 34 -2.78 -1.37 -28.69
C ILE A 34 -3.06 -1.25 -27.18
N LEU A 35 -2.04 -0.94 -26.36
CA LEU A 35 -2.17 -0.79 -24.91
C LEU A 35 -2.33 0.66 -24.44
N SER A 36 -2.58 1.59 -25.37
CA SER A 36 -2.60 3.02 -25.09
C SER A 36 -3.71 3.48 -24.13
N ASN A 37 -4.72 2.65 -23.88
CA ASN A 37 -5.88 3.03 -23.06
C ASN A 37 -6.20 2.01 -21.96
N LEU A 38 -5.19 1.44 -21.28
CA LEU A 38 -5.50 0.58 -20.14
C LEU A 38 -6.13 1.42 -19.01
N PRO A 39 -7.41 1.22 -18.68
CA PRO A 39 -8.11 2.09 -17.75
C PRO A 39 -7.64 1.80 -16.32
N CYS A 40 -7.39 2.85 -15.53
CA CYS A 40 -7.01 2.72 -14.12
C CYS A 40 -8.06 1.95 -13.32
N PHE A 41 -9.32 2.11 -13.71
CA PHE A 41 -10.47 1.38 -13.18
C PHE A 41 -10.26 -0.14 -13.17
N SER A 42 -9.75 -0.73 -14.25
CA SER A 42 -9.52 -2.19 -14.31
C SER A 42 -8.46 -2.66 -13.31
N LEU A 43 -7.39 -1.88 -13.12
CA LEU A 43 -6.35 -2.17 -12.14
C LEU A 43 -6.92 -2.12 -10.71
N CYS A 44 -7.72 -1.09 -10.43
CA CYS A 44 -8.36 -0.91 -9.13
C CYS A 44 -9.36 -2.03 -8.84
N LEU A 45 -10.17 -2.43 -9.84
CA LEU A 45 -11.14 -3.52 -9.67
C LEU A 45 -10.46 -4.87 -9.37
N LEU A 46 -9.39 -5.22 -10.08
CA LEU A 46 -8.65 -6.46 -9.84
C LEU A 46 -8.13 -6.52 -8.39
N LEU A 47 -7.54 -5.42 -7.92
CA LEU A 47 -7.11 -5.34 -6.53
C LEU A 47 -8.28 -5.35 -5.56
N SER A 48 -9.36 -4.61 -5.82
CA SER A 48 -10.55 -4.59 -4.96
C SER A 48 -11.13 -6.00 -4.77
N ILE A 49 -11.19 -6.79 -5.84
CA ILE A 49 -11.59 -8.20 -5.76
C ILE A 49 -10.63 -8.96 -4.85
N SER A 50 -9.32 -8.86 -5.05
CA SER A 50 -8.33 -9.51 -4.19
C SER A 50 -8.50 -9.14 -2.71
N TYR A 51 -8.65 -7.86 -2.38
CA TYR A 51 -8.79 -7.40 -1.01
C TYR A 51 -10.13 -7.84 -0.40
N ILE A 52 -11.24 -7.78 -1.15
CA ILE A 52 -12.52 -8.35 -0.71
C ILE A 52 -12.40 -9.85 -0.44
N MET A 53 -11.69 -10.61 -1.29
CA MET A 53 -11.47 -12.04 -1.06
C MET A 53 -10.72 -12.31 0.24
N THR A 54 -9.70 -11.52 0.58
CA THR A 54 -8.98 -11.65 1.86
C THR A 54 -9.85 -11.32 3.07
N MET A 55 -10.82 -10.41 2.91
CA MET A 55 -11.72 -9.99 3.98
C MET A 55 -13.03 -10.79 4.04
N SER A 56 -13.33 -11.59 3.03
CA SER A 56 -14.63 -12.27 2.83
C SER A 56 -15.14 -12.98 4.08
N LYS A 57 -14.27 -13.72 4.78
CA LYS A 57 -14.64 -14.41 6.02
C LYS A 57 -15.02 -13.43 7.13
N LYS A 58 -14.24 -12.36 7.34
CA LYS A 58 -14.50 -11.34 8.37
C LYS A 58 -15.76 -10.51 8.04
N ILE A 59 -15.97 -10.18 6.77
CA ILE A 59 -17.17 -9.45 6.32
C ILE A 59 -18.45 -10.23 6.63
N LEU A 60 -18.39 -11.56 6.51
CA LEU A 60 -19.57 -12.42 6.73
C LEU A 60 -19.87 -12.70 8.21
N THR A 61 -18.89 -12.60 9.11
CA THR A 61 -19.01 -13.10 10.48
C THR A 61 -18.72 -12.08 11.57
N SER A 62 -18.25 -10.88 11.24
CA SER A 62 -17.75 -9.91 12.21
C SER A 62 -18.51 -8.59 12.16
N GLU A 63 -18.54 -7.91 13.30
CA GLU A 63 -19.10 -6.56 13.41
C GLU A 63 -18.30 -5.54 12.60
N ILE A 64 -18.97 -4.44 12.22
CA ILE A 64 -18.38 -3.36 11.42
C ILE A 64 -17.11 -2.79 12.07
N THR A 65 -17.08 -2.70 13.40
CA THR A 65 -15.93 -2.24 14.18
C THR A 65 -14.68 -3.07 13.92
N SER A 66 -14.83 -4.39 13.83
CA SER A 66 -13.74 -5.33 13.50
C SER A 66 -13.24 -5.13 12.07
N ILE A 67 -14.15 -4.88 11.12
CA ILE A 67 -13.81 -4.63 9.71
C ILE A 67 -13.00 -3.34 9.57
N VAL A 68 -13.42 -2.26 10.24
CA VAL A 68 -12.74 -0.95 10.21
C VAL A 68 -11.36 -1.00 10.87
N SER A 69 -11.11 -1.96 11.77
CA SER A 69 -9.78 -2.14 12.36
C SER A 69 -8.74 -2.74 11.40
N GLU A 70 -9.16 -3.27 10.24
CA GLU A 70 -8.27 -3.92 9.29
C GLU A 70 -7.63 -2.94 8.31
N THR A 71 -6.32 -3.05 8.10
CA THR A 71 -5.61 -2.29 7.04
C THR A 71 -6.27 -2.52 5.66
N ASN A 72 -6.67 -3.75 5.37
CA ASN A 72 -7.30 -4.12 4.09
C ASN A 72 -8.59 -3.35 3.80
N PHE A 73 -9.32 -2.90 4.82
CA PHE A 73 -10.50 -2.06 4.64
C PHE A 73 -10.12 -0.69 4.09
N TYR A 74 -9.08 -0.06 4.64
CA TYR A 74 -8.60 1.22 4.15
C TYR A 74 -7.94 1.11 2.77
N CYS A 75 -7.26 -0.01 2.49
CA CYS A 75 -6.81 -0.35 1.14
C CYS A 75 -7.99 -0.38 0.14
N LEU A 76 -9.12 -0.97 0.51
CA LEU A 76 -10.33 -0.94 -0.33
C LEU A 76 -10.86 0.47 -0.55
N ILE A 77 -10.86 1.33 0.48
CA ILE A 77 -11.25 2.74 0.33
C ILE A 77 -10.33 3.44 -0.69
N VAL A 78 -9.01 3.24 -0.59
CA VAL A 78 -8.06 3.76 -1.59
C VAL A 78 -8.44 3.27 -2.98
N LEU A 79 -8.63 1.98 -3.20
CA LEU A 79 -8.90 1.41 -4.53
C LEU A 79 -10.25 1.84 -5.11
N LEU A 80 -11.30 1.89 -4.30
CA LEU A 80 -12.63 2.33 -4.70
C LEU A 80 -12.71 3.83 -4.97
N SER A 81 -11.74 4.61 -4.49
CA SER A 81 -11.58 6.01 -4.85
C SER A 81 -10.96 6.23 -6.24
N PHE A 82 -10.61 5.16 -6.95
CA PHE A 82 -9.97 5.18 -8.29
C PHE A 82 -8.77 6.14 -8.36
N PRO A 83 -7.72 5.87 -7.56
CA PRO A 83 -6.59 6.77 -7.48
C PRO A 83 -5.81 6.75 -8.80
N SER A 84 -5.00 7.77 -9.01
CA SER A 84 -4.10 7.80 -10.16
C SER A 84 -3.12 6.61 -10.13
N LYS A 85 -2.62 6.19 -11.31
CA LYS A 85 -1.77 5.00 -11.43
C LYS A 85 -0.51 5.05 -10.55
N ILE A 86 0.06 6.24 -10.35
CA ILE A 86 1.25 6.40 -9.50
C ILE A 86 0.97 6.05 -8.04
N LEU A 87 -0.25 6.32 -7.57
CA LEU A 87 -0.73 5.97 -6.23
C LEU A 87 -1.11 4.49 -6.10
N LEU A 88 -0.90 3.66 -7.13
CA LEU A 88 -1.04 2.20 -7.02
C LEU A 88 0.31 1.49 -6.84
N LEU A 89 1.42 2.23 -6.78
CA LEU A 89 2.77 1.68 -6.62
C LEU A 89 2.96 0.80 -5.36
N PRO A 90 2.52 1.19 -4.14
CA PRO A 90 2.64 0.31 -2.97
C PRO A 90 1.88 -1.01 -3.15
N PHE A 91 0.70 -0.96 -3.77
CA PHE A 91 -0.08 -2.15 -4.10
C PHE A 91 0.64 -3.04 -5.11
N TYR A 92 1.31 -2.45 -6.12
CA TYR A 92 2.14 -3.20 -7.07
C TYR A 92 3.29 -3.96 -6.41
N VAL A 93 4.04 -3.29 -5.54
CA VAL A 93 5.12 -3.93 -4.78
C VAL A 93 4.58 -5.05 -3.89
N SER A 94 3.46 -4.80 -3.21
CA SER A 94 2.76 -5.80 -2.38
C SER A 94 2.29 -7.00 -3.21
N SER A 95 1.69 -6.77 -4.38
CA SER A 95 1.25 -7.82 -5.30
C SER A 95 2.39 -8.72 -5.77
N ILE A 96 3.53 -8.13 -6.18
CA ILE A 96 4.72 -8.90 -6.54
C ILE A 96 5.17 -9.76 -5.37
N PHE A 97 5.26 -9.17 -4.18
CA PHE A 97 5.70 -9.88 -2.99
C PHE A 97 4.75 -11.03 -2.62
N ASN A 98 3.43 -10.82 -2.69
CA ASN A 98 2.42 -11.84 -2.47
C ASN A 98 2.53 -13.01 -3.46
N LEU A 99 2.81 -12.72 -4.73
CA LEU A 99 3.05 -13.76 -5.75
C LEU A 99 4.33 -14.55 -5.46
N VAL A 100 5.40 -13.87 -5.05
CA VAL A 100 6.66 -14.50 -4.65
C VAL A 100 6.45 -15.43 -3.44
N ASP A 101 5.78 -14.94 -2.40
CA ASP A 101 5.46 -15.73 -1.20
C ASP A 101 4.59 -16.94 -1.52
N PHE A 102 3.62 -16.78 -2.42
CA PHE A 102 2.81 -17.88 -2.92
C PHE A 102 3.64 -18.96 -3.62
N VAL A 103 4.54 -18.57 -4.53
CA VAL A 103 5.42 -19.50 -5.26
C VAL A 103 6.30 -20.29 -4.29
N VAL A 104 6.90 -19.60 -3.32
CA VAL A 104 7.79 -20.23 -2.32
C VAL A 104 7.01 -21.20 -1.43
N THR A 105 5.84 -20.79 -0.93
CA THR A 105 4.99 -21.61 -0.04
C THR A 105 4.48 -22.86 -0.75
N ASN A 106 4.20 -22.80 -2.06
CA ASN A 106 3.75 -23.94 -2.86
C ASN A 106 4.92 -24.66 -3.56
N LYS A 107 6.07 -24.81 -2.88
CA LYS A 107 7.31 -25.44 -3.40
C LYS A 107 7.08 -26.72 -4.20
N ARG A 108 6.18 -27.62 -3.74
CA ARG A 108 5.90 -28.90 -4.42
C ARG A 108 5.48 -28.71 -5.89
N GLN A 109 4.78 -27.63 -6.19
CA GLN A 109 4.32 -27.29 -7.54
C GLN A 109 5.38 -26.51 -8.32
N TYR A 110 6.08 -25.58 -7.67
CA TYR A 110 6.89 -24.58 -8.37
C TYR A 110 8.40 -24.82 -8.40
N HIS A 111 8.95 -25.74 -7.61
CA HIS A 111 10.41 -25.98 -7.53
C HIS A 111 11.08 -26.33 -8.87
N LYS A 112 10.33 -26.82 -9.85
CA LYS A 112 10.83 -27.22 -11.17
C LYS A 112 11.02 -26.04 -12.12
N TYR A 113 10.43 -24.88 -11.84
CA TYR A 113 10.52 -23.73 -12.73
C TYR A 113 11.74 -22.86 -12.41
N PHE A 114 12.35 -22.29 -13.46
CA PHE A 114 13.55 -21.47 -13.35
C PHE A 114 13.40 -20.26 -12.40
N PHE A 115 12.21 -19.69 -12.30
CA PHE A 115 11.95 -18.51 -11.47
C PHE A 115 11.88 -18.81 -9.96
N TYR A 116 11.81 -20.08 -9.56
CA TYR A 116 11.68 -20.45 -8.14
C TYR A 116 12.86 -19.96 -7.30
N GLU A 117 14.09 -20.10 -7.80
CA GLU A 117 15.28 -19.66 -7.05
C GLU A 117 15.32 -18.14 -6.90
N THR A 118 14.87 -17.40 -7.93
CA THR A 118 14.70 -15.94 -7.84
C THR A 118 13.67 -15.57 -6.77
N CYS A 119 12.50 -16.22 -6.76
CA CYS A 119 11.48 -15.99 -5.73
C CYS A 119 12.01 -16.29 -4.32
N LYS A 120 12.79 -17.36 -4.17
CA LYS A 120 13.45 -17.72 -2.91
C LYS A 120 14.49 -16.68 -2.48
N ASN A 121 15.25 -16.11 -3.39
CA ASN A 121 16.18 -15.02 -3.05
C ASN A 121 15.44 -13.74 -2.64
N ILE A 122 14.31 -13.45 -3.27
CA ILE A 122 13.46 -12.31 -2.92
C ILE A 122 12.85 -12.50 -1.51
N ILE A 123 12.36 -13.70 -1.16
CA ILE A 123 11.76 -13.95 0.15
C ILE A 123 12.75 -13.77 1.30
N ILE A 124 14.04 -14.05 1.08
CA ILE A 124 15.11 -13.81 2.08
C ILE A 124 15.20 -12.31 2.42
N LYS A 125 14.90 -11.43 1.46
CA LYS A 125 14.89 -9.97 1.64
C LYS A 125 13.52 -9.42 2.01
N ARG A 126 12.61 -10.25 2.54
CA ARG A 126 11.23 -9.87 2.92
C ARG A 126 11.17 -8.59 3.74
N ASP A 127 12.09 -8.40 4.68
CA ASP A 127 12.08 -7.22 5.55
C ASP A 127 12.27 -5.91 4.78
N ILE A 128 13.11 -5.91 3.75
CA ILE A 128 13.35 -4.76 2.87
C ILE A 128 12.08 -4.46 2.05
N PHE A 129 11.39 -5.49 1.57
CA PHE A 129 10.13 -5.33 0.83
C PHE A 129 9.03 -4.74 1.72
N ILE A 130 8.85 -5.28 2.93
CA ILE A 130 7.86 -4.75 3.89
C ILE A 130 8.17 -3.29 4.22
N PHE A 131 9.43 -2.98 4.50
CA PHE A 131 9.86 -1.60 4.77
C PHE A 131 9.58 -0.68 3.58
N SER A 132 9.86 -1.14 2.36
CA SER A 132 9.63 -0.38 1.13
C SER A 132 8.14 -0.09 0.90
N VAL A 133 7.26 -1.07 1.15
CA VAL A 133 5.80 -0.88 1.04
C VAL A 133 5.33 0.17 2.04
N TYR A 134 5.74 0.06 3.31
CA TYR A 134 5.37 1.03 4.33
C TYR A 134 5.87 2.44 4.02
N LEU A 135 7.10 2.56 3.52
CA LEU A 135 7.63 3.85 3.08
C LEU A 135 6.80 4.41 1.92
N LEU A 136 6.41 3.57 0.96
CA LEU A 136 5.54 3.96 -0.15
C LEU A 136 4.13 4.36 0.30
N ASP A 137 3.58 3.75 1.35
CA ASP A 137 2.28 4.15 1.92
C ASP A 137 2.37 5.55 2.55
N VAL A 138 3.44 5.83 3.30
CA VAL A 138 3.69 7.16 3.89
C VAL A 138 3.92 8.20 2.80
N VAL A 139 4.78 7.91 1.82
CA VAL A 139 5.01 8.79 0.66
C VAL A 139 3.72 8.97 -0.15
N GLY A 140 2.88 7.94 -0.23
CA GLY A 140 1.59 7.93 -0.89
C GLY A 140 0.63 8.99 -0.34
N ILE A 141 0.65 9.24 0.98
CA ILE A 141 -0.11 10.34 1.60
C ILE A 141 0.30 11.68 0.98
N PHE A 142 1.61 11.98 0.94
CA PHE A 142 2.12 13.24 0.40
C PHE A 142 1.78 13.40 -1.08
N VAL A 143 2.00 12.35 -1.89
CA VAL A 143 1.70 12.37 -3.33
C VAL A 143 0.19 12.55 -3.57
N ALA A 144 -0.66 11.91 -2.77
CA ALA A 144 -2.11 12.05 -2.87
C ALA A 144 -2.57 13.46 -2.46
N SER A 145 -2.04 14.01 -1.36
CA SER A 145 -2.35 15.37 -0.89
C SER A 145 -1.93 16.43 -1.91
N VAL A 146 -0.72 16.34 -2.48
CA VAL A 146 -0.29 17.24 -3.56
C VAL A 146 -1.15 17.02 -4.81
N GLY A 147 -1.47 15.77 -5.14
CA GLY A 147 -2.32 15.40 -6.27
C GLY A 147 -3.73 15.98 -6.20
N MET A 148 -4.27 16.24 -5.00
CA MET A 148 -5.56 16.93 -4.84
C MET A 148 -5.52 18.36 -5.41
N LEU A 149 -4.41 19.09 -5.25
CA LEU A 149 -4.25 20.44 -5.80
C LEU A 149 -4.33 20.44 -7.33
N PHE A 150 -3.87 19.36 -7.96
CA PHE A 150 -3.89 19.17 -9.41
C PHE A 150 -5.14 18.41 -9.92
N ARG A 151 -6.12 18.10 -9.05
CA ARG A 151 -7.30 17.28 -9.37
C ARG A 151 -6.95 15.87 -9.91
N ILE A 152 -5.77 15.35 -9.56
CA ILE A 152 -5.29 14.00 -9.90
C ILE A 152 -5.67 12.98 -8.82
N SER A 153 -5.94 13.45 -7.60
CA SER A 153 -6.37 12.64 -6.46
C SER A 153 -7.60 13.27 -5.80
N ASN A 154 -8.30 12.51 -4.97
CA ASN A 154 -9.46 12.96 -4.23
C ASN A 154 -9.27 12.75 -2.71
N VAL A 155 -10.16 13.38 -1.94
CA VAL A 155 -10.12 13.34 -0.47
C VAL A 155 -10.20 11.89 0.05
N MET A 156 -10.98 11.03 -0.61
CA MET A 156 -11.14 9.63 -0.18
C MET A 156 -9.84 8.83 -0.32
N THR A 157 -9.04 9.10 -1.36
CA THR A 157 -7.71 8.50 -1.53
C THR A 157 -6.80 8.87 -0.35
N VAL A 158 -6.79 10.14 0.04
CA VAL A 158 -5.97 10.63 1.17
C VAL A 158 -6.44 10.02 2.49
N ILE A 159 -7.76 10.03 2.76
CA ILE A 159 -8.32 9.41 3.96
C ILE A 159 -7.99 7.91 4.00
N GLY A 160 -8.09 7.22 2.86
CA GLY A 160 -7.72 5.82 2.74
C GLY A 160 -6.25 5.58 3.10
N TYR A 161 -5.32 6.35 2.52
CA TYR A 161 -3.89 6.23 2.84
C TYR A 161 -3.57 6.57 4.29
N CYS A 162 -4.15 7.63 4.85
CA CYS A 162 -4.03 7.94 6.28
C CYS A 162 -4.54 6.78 7.16
N GLY A 163 -5.64 6.15 6.76
CA GLY A 163 -6.18 4.97 7.42
C GLY A 163 -5.23 3.76 7.35
N VAL A 164 -4.66 3.48 6.18
CA VAL A 164 -3.64 2.43 5.99
C VAL A 164 -2.45 2.67 6.92
N VAL A 165 -1.84 3.86 6.87
CA VAL A 165 -0.68 4.21 7.70
C VAL A 165 -1.01 4.16 9.18
N ARG A 166 -2.19 4.65 9.60
CA ARG A 166 -2.65 4.56 10.99
C ARG A 166 -2.76 3.12 11.46
N GLN A 167 -3.42 2.24 10.70
CA GLN A 167 -3.60 0.85 11.11
C GLN A 167 -2.27 0.08 11.13
N GLU A 168 -1.39 0.31 10.15
CA GLU A 168 -0.05 -0.28 10.14
C GLU A 168 0.80 0.24 11.31
N TYR A 169 0.69 1.52 11.68
CA TYR A 169 1.39 2.09 12.83
C TYR A 169 0.95 1.44 14.15
N LEU A 170 -0.34 1.15 14.30
CA LEU A 170 -0.87 0.47 15.49
C LEU A 170 -0.42 -1.00 15.57
N ARG A 171 -0.23 -1.66 14.42
CA ARG A 171 0.03 -3.11 14.33
C ARG A 171 1.51 -3.48 14.20
N SER A 172 2.36 -2.60 13.66
CA SER A 172 3.71 -2.95 13.18
C SER A 172 4.78 -2.00 13.72
N GLU A 173 5.73 -2.56 14.48
CA GLU A 173 6.91 -1.81 14.97
C GLU A 173 7.73 -1.18 13.84
N LYS A 174 7.78 -1.83 12.67
CA LYS A 174 8.50 -1.29 11.50
C LYS A 174 7.87 0.01 10.99
N MET A 175 6.54 0.10 10.99
CA MET A 175 5.85 1.34 10.60
C MET A 175 6.14 2.44 11.63
N LYS A 176 6.18 2.11 12.93
CA LYS A 176 6.57 3.07 13.98
C LYS A 176 7.98 3.63 13.77
N ILE A 177 8.93 2.77 13.41
CA ILE A 177 10.31 3.18 13.08
C ILE A 177 10.31 4.14 11.88
N ILE A 178 9.59 3.80 10.79
CA ILE A 178 9.52 4.66 9.60
C ILE A 178 8.95 6.05 9.94
N ILE A 179 7.87 6.10 10.72
CA ILE A 179 7.29 7.38 11.13
C ILE A 179 8.23 8.14 12.06
N SER A 180 8.92 7.46 12.98
CA SER A 180 9.92 8.08 13.85
C SER A 180 11.07 8.69 13.05
N ASP A 181 11.61 7.96 12.07
CA ASP A 181 12.70 8.45 11.22
C ASP A 181 12.24 9.59 10.33
N PHE A 182 10.99 9.58 9.87
CA PHE A 182 10.39 10.71 9.17
C PHE A 182 10.34 11.96 10.06
N PHE A 183 9.92 11.85 11.32
CA PHE A 183 9.94 12.97 12.26
C PHE A 183 11.36 13.45 12.59
N LYS A 184 12.34 12.55 12.77
CA LYS A 184 13.74 12.95 12.96
C LYS A 184 14.27 13.74 11.76
N LEU A 185 13.90 13.33 10.54
CA LEU A 185 14.25 14.07 9.33
C LEU A 185 13.62 15.46 9.33
N LEU A 186 12.34 15.58 9.71
CA LEU A 186 11.69 16.89 9.86
C LEU A 186 12.40 17.74 10.92
N ASP A 187 12.64 17.20 12.12
CA ASP A 187 13.35 17.88 13.21
C ASP A 187 14.70 18.45 12.73
N SER A 188 15.47 17.67 11.96
CA SER A 188 16.77 18.10 11.41
C SER A 188 16.69 19.25 10.39
N LYS A 189 15.49 19.51 9.85
CA LYS A 189 15.24 20.51 8.80
C LYS A 189 14.43 21.70 9.30
N VAL A 190 13.76 21.60 10.44
CA VAL A 190 12.87 22.64 11.00
C VAL A 190 13.58 23.98 11.16
N ASP A 191 14.86 23.98 11.55
CA ASP A 191 15.64 25.22 11.70
C ASP A 191 15.89 25.97 10.39
N LYS A 192 15.70 25.30 9.25
CA LYS A 192 15.84 25.89 7.91
C LYS A 192 14.49 26.31 7.30
N MET A 193 13.39 26.07 8.01
CA MET A 193 12.05 26.39 7.53
C MET A 193 11.66 27.84 7.86
N PRO A 194 10.70 28.44 7.13
CA PRO A 194 10.16 29.75 7.49
C PRO A 194 9.63 29.78 8.92
N GLU A 195 9.79 30.91 9.61
CA GLU A 195 9.48 31.07 11.04
C GLU A 195 8.04 30.64 11.39
N ILE A 196 7.08 30.91 10.51
CA ILE A 196 5.68 30.50 10.65
C ILE A 196 5.54 28.97 10.73
N VAL A 197 6.26 28.24 9.87
CA VAL A 197 6.23 26.78 9.82
C VAL A 197 6.94 26.20 11.05
N LYS A 198 8.06 26.81 11.45
CA LYS A 198 8.81 26.42 12.65
C LYS A 198 7.96 26.57 13.91
N GLN A 199 7.29 27.71 14.10
CA GLN A 199 6.40 27.94 15.24
C GLN A 199 5.24 26.94 15.27
N TRP A 200 4.59 26.71 14.13
CA TRP A 200 3.50 25.74 14.02
C TRP A 200 3.95 24.30 14.32
N TYR A 201 5.13 23.91 13.85
CA TYR A 201 5.71 22.60 14.10
C TYR A 201 6.04 22.38 15.57
N VAL A 202 6.72 23.34 16.21
CA VAL A 202 7.08 23.27 17.64
C VAL A 202 5.83 23.20 18.52
N TYR A 203 4.83 24.05 18.24
CA TYR A 203 3.55 24.01 18.95
C TYR A 203 2.85 22.65 18.84
N SER A 204 2.80 22.09 17.64
CA SER A 204 2.17 20.79 17.38
C SER A 204 2.93 19.62 18.02
N ARG A 205 4.26 19.72 18.12
CA ARG A 205 5.11 18.73 18.79
C ARG A 205 4.92 18.74 20.31
N ASP A 206 4.96 19.92 20.92
CA ASP A 206 4.89 20.07 22.37
C ASP A 206 3.49 19.72 22.91
N SER A 207 2.44 19.90 22.10
CA SER A 207 1.08 19.45 22.40
C SER A 207 1.00 17.91 22.53
N LYS A 208 1.67 17.17 21.64
CA LYS A 208 1.73 15.69 21.71
C LYS A 208 2.57 15.17 22.88
N VAL A 209 3.65 15.86 23.25
CA VAL A 209 4.48 15.49 24.41
C VAL A 209 3.72 15.66 25.73
N LYS A 210 2.77 16.59 25.79
CA LYS A 210 1.90 16.78 26.96
C LYS A 210 0.86 15.67 27.10
N GLU A 211 0.23 15.24 26.01
CA GLU A 211 -0.75 14.14 26.03
C GLU A 211 -0.15 12.80 26.50
N ILE A 212 1.09 12.50 26.09
CA ILE A 212 1.82 11.27 26.49
C ILE A 212 2.19 11.26 27.99
N LYS A 213 2.22 12.42 28.66
CA LYS A 213 2.51 12.52 30.10
C LYS A 213 1.27 12.48 30.98
N THR A 214 0.08 12.45 30.38
CA THR A 214 -1.22 12.44 31.06
C THR A 214 -1.95 11.09 31.00
N GLU A 215 -1.36 10.10 30.33
CA GLU A 215 -1.72 8.67 30.42
C GLU A 215 -0.70 7.92 31.30
#